data_AF-A0A2D6PAC3-F1
#
_entry.id   AF-A0A2D6PAC3-F1
#
_cell.length_a   1.000
_cell.length_b   1.000
_cell.length_c   1.000
_cell.angle_alpha   90.00
_cell.angle_beta   90.00
_cell.angle_gamma   90.00
#
_symmetry.space_group_name_H-M   'P 1'
#
loop_
_entity.id
_entity.type
_entity.pdbx_description
1 polymer ?
#
loop_
_entity_poly.entity_id
_entity_poly.type
_entity_poly.pdbx_seq_one_letter_code
_entity_poly.pdbx_strand_id
1 'polypeptide(L)'
;MANFPDSPGIGSVFVDSTSGFAYKWTGVVWKSFNAAAGSEQKVLDDISSGFNNSTTTFNLTVSSSAFAPSNAQSLQISLGGVIQEPETDYTIDGTTITFTTAPNAGLDFFGIVRSTAVNLDFANDGNISTKQQFTATEAQTTFTVTGGYTVDNLDVYRNGVRLRSSTDFTATNGTTFVLTAPASTGDLLESVAYKVASVVVTQGNFTNLNLTGIATVGILTGLTSAQAGVFYGPLTGNVTGDLTGDVTGNADTATSATTATTATNAQGLTGTPNISIGSLTAASGTVSGNLSIGGTLTYQDVTNMDVLGIGTFQQGLQVLANGVDVTGIGTFEDRITYDGSLEQAGGGTVTYAVTVASKDSTHRYNGQGSGNAYVIDNLQAPVITVTPGRTYRFTNDNTGSHPLKFYYQADRTTLYTTGVTFDNSYTEITITDTTPAVLHYQCTNHQLMGNAIITQSNPIVGAGITLNADGGGVHVTGIVTATTFSGNLTGNVTGDVNAATFDSGVGGVVVTGVTTTTSINSTDYEGNFELDVFLFG
;
A
#
# COMPACT_ATOMS: atom_id res chain seq x y z
N MET A 1 25.30 9.68 -65.19
CA MET A 1 26.51 9.38 -64.39
C MET A 1 26.29 8.00 -63.80
N ALA A 2 27.22 7.07 -63.99
CA ALA A 2 27.14 5.73 -63.41
C ALA A 2 27.17 5.85 -61.87
N ASN A 3 26.25 5.17 -61.19
CA ASN A 3 26.09 5.25 -59.74
C ASN A 3 27.03 4.23 -59.08
N PHE A 4 28.30 4.60 -58.91
CA PHE A 4 29.29 3.72 -58.28
C PHE A 4 28.97 3.53 -56.80
N PRO A 5 29.22 2.34 -56.21
CA PRO A 5 29.07 2.13 -54.78
C PRO A 5 29.96 3.08 -53.96
N ASP A 6 29.43 3.59 -52.85
CA ASP A 6 30.20 4.40 -51.89
C ASP A 6 31.05 3.47 -50.99
N SER A 7 32.34 3.77 -50.85
CA SER A 7 33.32 3.00 -50.04
C SER A 7 33.62 1.55 -50.47
N PRO A 8 33.94 1.27 -51.75
CA PRO A 8 34.39 -0.05 -52.19
C PRO A 8 35.76 -0.44 -51.59
N GLY A 9 35.91 -1.70 -51.21
CA GLY A 9 37.22 -2.26 -50.86
C GLY A 9 38.16 -2.28 -52.08
N ILE A 10 39.47 -2.13 -51.87
CA ILE A 10 40.47 -2.21 -52.96
C ILE A 10 40.29 -3.52 -53.73
N GLY A 11 40.13 -3.44 -55.04
CA GLY A 11 39.93 -4.58 -55.92
C GLY A 11 38.48 -4.99 -56.17
N SER A 12 37.50 -4.31 -55.53
CA SER A 12 36.07 -4.53 -55.81
C SER A 12 35.76 -4.27 -57.28
N VAL A 13 34.90 -5.09 -57.88
CA VAL A 13 34.44 -4.93 -59.26
C VAL A 13 32.98 -4.51 -59.25
N PHE A 14 32.68 -3.41 -59.94
CA PHE A 14 31.33 -2.92 -60.19
C PHE A 14 30.99 -3.14 -61.66
N VAL A 15 29.86 -3.75 -61.95
CA VAL A 15 29.33 -3.87 -63.31
C VAL A 15 28.16 -2.92 -63.43
N ASP A 16 28.26 -1.96 -64.35
CA ASP A 16 27.14 -1.08 -64.68
C ASP A 16 26.11 -1.90 -65.47
N SER A 17 24.97 -2.16 -64.84
CA SER A 17 23.89 -2.96 -65.41
C SER A 17 23.20 -2.31 -66.62
N THR A 18 23.42 -1.00 -66.85
CA THR A 18 22.84 -0.29 -67.99
C THR A 18 23.75 -0.36 -69.23
N SER A 19 25.07 -0.29 -69.03
CA SER A 19 26.05 -0.26 -70.13
C SER A 19 26.79 -1.60 -70.34
N GLY A 20 26.74 -2.51 -69.36
CA GLY A 20 27.46 -3.78 -69.38
C GLY A 20 28.97 -3.67 -69.12
N PHE A 21 29.50 -2.46 -68.92
CA PHE A 21 30.91 -2.26 -68.61
C PHE A 21 31.21 -2.58 -67.14
N ALA A 22 32.34 -3.26 -66.91
CA ALA A 22 32.86 -3.51 -65.57
C ALA A 22 33.99 -2.53 -65.23
N TYR A 23 34.08 -2.17 -63.96
CA TYR A 23 35.09 -1.27 -63.40
C TYR A 23 35.65 -1.87 -62.12
N LYS A 24 36.95 -1.71 -61.87
CA LYS A 24 37.61 -2.18 -60.65
C LYS A 24 38.12 -1.00 -59.82
N TRP A 25 37.86 -1.02 -58.52
CA TRP A 25 38.29 0.01 -57.60
C TRP A 25 39.77 -0.15 -57.26
N THR A 26 40.58 0.90 -57.48
CA THR A 26 42.02 0.87 -57.21
C THR A 26 42.39 1.31 -55.80
N GLY A 27 41.41 1.62 -54.95
CA GLY A 27 41.63 2.31 -53.66
C GLY A 27 41.53 3.83 -53.73
N VAL A 28 41.48 4.41 -54.93
CA VAL A 28 41.39 5.86 -55.14
C VAL A 28 40.41 6.22 -56.26
N VAL A 29 40.38 5.43 -57.35
CA VAL A 29 39.47 5.67 -58.49
C VAL A 29 38.92 4.36 -59.04
N TRP A 30 37.77 4.41 -59.71
CA TRP A 30 37.25 3.31 -60.52
C TRP A 30 37.93 3.33 -61.89
N LYS A 31 38.58 2.22 -62.28
CA LYS A 31 39.13 2.04 -63.62
C LYS A 31 38.37 0.97 -64.39
N SER A 32 38.20 1.15 -65.70
CA SER A 32 37.62 0.13 -66.57
C SER A 32 38.34 -1.22 -66.37
N PHE A 33 37.57 -2.28 -66.24
CA PHE A 33 38.01 -3.64 -65.95
C PHE A 33 37.29 -4.60 -66.88
N ASN A 34 38.02 -5.52 -67.50
CA ASN A 34 37.42 -6.54 -68.36
C ASN A 34 37.84 -7.91 -67.82
N ALA A 35 36.92 -8.60 -67.16
CA ALA A 35 37.19 -9.89 -66.51
C ALA A 35 37.53 -11.02 -67.51
N ALA A 36 37.22 -10.81 -68.79
CA ALA A 36 37.48 -11.74 -69.89
C ALA A 36 38.74 -11.39 -70.71
N ALA A 37 39.64 -10.54 -70.19
CA ALA A 37 40.93 -10.27 -70.84
C ALA A 37 41.94 -11.37 -70.50
N GLY A 38 41.75 -12.56 -71.09
CA GLY A 38 42.65 -13.71 -70.98
C GLY A 38 43.16 -14.23 -72.33
N SER A 39 43.14 -13.40 -73.37
CA SER A 39 43.58 -13.76 -74.72
C SER A 39 44.43 -12.67 -75.37
N GLU A 40 45.43 -12.15 -74.65
CA GLU A 40 46.56 -11.52 -75.33
C GLU A 40 47.48 -12.62 -75.85
N GLN A 41 47.49 -12.78 -77.17
CA GLN A 41 48.46 -13.58 -77.90
C GLN A 41 49.87 -13.04 -77.58
N LYS A 42 50.64 -13.76 -76.76
CA LYS A 42 52.01 -13.35 -76.40
C LYS A 42 52.99 -13.88 -77.44
N VAL A 43 53.94 -13.04 -77.85
CA VAL A 43 55.06 -13.43 -78.71
C VAL A 43 56.23 -13.79 -77.81
N LEU A 44 56.81 -14.98 -78.03
CA LEU A 44 58.03 -15.40 -77.34
C LEU A 44 59.21 -14.59 -77.86
N ASP A 45 60.13 -14.23 -76.97
CA ASP A 45 61.35 -13.54 -77.36
C ASP A 45 62.21 -14.43 -78.27
N ASP A 46 62.98 -13.79 -79.15
CA ASP A 46 63.81 -14.49 -80.12
C ASP A 46 64.95 -15.26 -79.44
N ILE A 47 65.06 -16.55 -79.74
CA ILE A 47 66.11 -17.45 -79.24
C ILE A 47 67.10 -17.87 -80.34
N SER A 48 66.95 -17.37 -81.57
CA SER A 48 67.71 -17.78 -82.75
C SER A 48 69.23 -17.58 -82.63
N SER A 49 69.67 -16.60 -81.83
CA SER A 49 71.10 -16.36 -81.57
C SER A 49 71.81 -17.55 -80.89
N GLY A 50 71.04 -18.46 -80.28
CA GLY A 50 71.57 -19.68 -79.66
C GLY A 50 71.70 -20.88 -80.63
N PHE A 51 71.24 -20.77 -81.88
CA PHE A 51 71.22 -21.90 -82.82
C PHE A 51 72.62 -22.16 -83.41
N ASN A 52 73.13 -23.38 -83.21
CA ASN A 52 74.50 -23.76 -83.56
C ASN A 52 74.64 -25.18 -84.15
N ASN A 53 73.52 -25.78 -84.58
CA ASN A 53 73.41 -27.18 -85.04
C ASN A 53 73.68 -28.25 -83.94
N SER A 54 73.77 -27.89 -82.66
CA SER A 54 74.09 -28.84 -81.56
C SER A 54 73.19 -28.66 -80.32
N THR A 55 72.93 -27.43 -79.90
CA THR A 55 72.09 -27.12 -78.73
C THR A 55 70.61 -27.37 -79.04
N THR A 56 69.94 -28.15 -78.19
CA THR A 56 68.51 -28.51 -78.35
C THR A 56 67.60 -27.81 -77.35
N THR A 57 68.14 -27.25 -76.27
CA THR A 57 67.36 -26.66 -75.17
C THR A 57 67.51 -25.15 -75.09
N PHE A 58 66.40 -24.45 -74.91
CA PHE A 58 66.36 -22.99 -74.83
C PHE A 58 65.35 -22.54 -73.77
N ASN A 59 65.63 -21.40 -73.11
CA ASN A 59 64.70 -20.81 -72.16
C ASN A 59 63.67 -19.96 -72.89
N LEU A 60 62.40 -20.14 -72.54
CA LEU A 60 61.30 -19.34 -73.05
C LEU A 60 61.14 -18.07 -72.22
N THR A 61 61.13 -16.95 -72.91
CA THR A 61 60.88 -15.64 -72.32
C THR A 61 59.86 -14.86 -73.14
N VAL A 62 59.18 -13.92 -72.50
CA VAL A 62 58.33 -12.91 -73.14
C VAL A 62 58.70 -11.57 -72.53
N SER A 63 59.14 -10.61 -73.34
CA SER A 63 59.63 -9.31 -72.86
C SER A 63 60.74 -9.43 -71.82
N SER A 64 61.65 -10.38 -72.04
CA SER A 64 62.81 -10.76 -71.22
C SER A 64 62.47 -11.38 -69.86
N SER A 65 61.19 -11.70 -69.60
CA SER A 65 60.76 -12.41 -68.39
C SER A 65 60.53 -13.89 -68.67
N ALA A 66 60.95 -14.76 -67.76
CA ALA A 66 60.76 -16.20 -67.90
C ALA A 66 59.27 -16.55 -68.05
N PHE A 67 58.94 -17.33 -69.07
CA PHE A 67 57.56 -17.70 -69.38
C PHE A 67 57.40 -19.22 -69.32
N ALA A 68 56.48 -19.70 -68.49
CA ALA A 68 56.13 -21.12 -68.37
C ALA A 68 54.77 -21.38 -69.04
N PRO A 69 54.73 -21.99 -70.24
CA PRO A 69 53.47 -22.40 -70.87
C PRO A 69 52.85 -23.59 -70.12
N SER A 70 51.53 -23.74 -70.22
CA SER A 70 50.83 -24.86 -69.56
C SER A 70 51.17 -26.23 -70.17
N ASN A 71 51.53 -26.28 -71.47
CA ASN A 71 52.01 -27.46 -72.20
C ASN A 71 52.56 -27.06 -73.58
N ALA A 72 53.15 -28.00 -74.33
CA ALA A 72 53.70 -27.73 -75.67
C ALA A 72 52.65 -27.29 -76.70
N GLN A 73 51.42 -27.80 -76.61
CA GLN A 73 50.30 -27.46 -77.53
C GLN A 73 49.80 -26.03 -77.34
N SER A 74 50.07 -25.42 -76.19
CA SER A 74 49.77 -24.00 -75.95
C SER A 74 50.68 -23.05 -76.73
N LEU A 75 51.71 -23.57 -77.43
CA LEU A 75 52.62 -22.80 -78.26
C LEU A 75 52.45 -23.12 -79.75
N GLN A 76 52.73 -22.14 -80.61
CA GLN A 76 53.03 -22.34 -82.03
C GLN A 76 54.45 -21.88 -82.29
N ILE A 77 55.34 -22.81 -82.65
CA ILE A 77 56.77 -22.56 -82.84
C ILE A 77 57.12 -22.69 -84.32
N SER A 78 57.99 -21.81 -84.81
CA SER A 78 58.50 -21.79 -86.17
C SER A 78 60.03 -21.66 -86.17
N LEU A 79 60.71 -22.51 -86.94
CA LEU A 79 62.16 -22.44 -87.18
C LEU A 79 62.39 -22.26 -88.69
N GLY A 80 63.06 -21.18 -89.10
CA GLY A 80 63.32 -20.88 -90.52
C GLY A 80 62.06 -20.75 -91.37
N GLY A 81 60.92 -20.41 -90.76
CA GLY A 81 59.60 -20.35 -91.40
C GLY A 81 58.81 -21.67 -91.41
N VAL A 82 59.34 -22.77 -90.87
CA VAL A 82 58.65 -24.06 -90.79
C VAL A 82 58.03 -24.25 -89.40
N ILE A 83 56.71 -24.46 -89.36
CA ILE A 83 55.97 -24.74 -88.11
C ILE A 83 56.39 -26.10 -87.56
N GLN A 84 56.70 -26.15 -86.27
CA GLN A 84 57.07 -27.34 -85.53
C GLN A 84 55.85 -27.97 -84.86
N GLU A 85 55.76 -29.28 -84.86
CA GLU A 85 54.68 -30.04 -84.21
C GLU A 85 54.97 -30.21 -82.71
N PRO A 86 54.07 -29.75 -81.80
CA PRO A 86 54.25 -29.93 -80.36
C PRO A 86 54.28 -31.43 -79.99
N GLU A 87 55.08 -31.77 -78.99
CA GLU A 87 55.38 -33.13 -78.50
C GLU A 87 56.16 -34.05 -79.47
N THR A 88 56.22 -33.71 -80.76
CA THR A 88 56.98 -34.45 -81.77
C THR A 88 58.30 -33.76 -82.11
N ASP A 89 58.25 -32.47 -82.48
CA ASP A 89 59.43 -31.68 -82.84
C ASP A 89 60.00 -30.93 -81.64
N TYR A 90 59.19 -30.67 -80.60
CA TYR A 90 59.63 -30.09 -79.34
C TYR A 90 58.75 -30.48 -78.14
N THR A 91 59.33 -30.47 -76.95
CA THR A 91 58.61 -30.59 -75.66
C THR A 91 58.84 -29.35 -74.78
N ILE A 92 57.94 -29.14 -73.81
CA ILE A 92 58.05 -28.06 -72.82
C ILE A 92 58.07 -28.65 -71.41
N ASP A 93 59.04 -28.22 -70.60
CA ASP A 93 59.06 -28.43 -69.15
C ASP A 93 59.33 -27.08 -68.46
N GLY A 94 58.34 -26.63 -67.68
CA GLY A 94 58.37 -25.32 -67.04
C GLY A 94 58.62 -24.20 -68.06
N THR A 95 59.76 -23.52 -67.93
CA THR A 95 60.18 -22.40 -68.79
C THR A 95 61.11 -22.82 -69.93
N THR A 96 61.32 -24.11 -70.17
CA THR A 96 62.32 -24.61 -71.12
C THR A 96 61.65 -25.29 -72.30
N ILE A 97 62.05 -24.92 -73.52
CA ILE A 97 61.73 -25.66 -74.74
C ILE A 97 62.89 -26.58 -75.11
N THR A 98 62.58 -27.81 -75.48
CA THR A 98 63.56 -28.80 -75.96
C THR A 98 63.15 -29.25 -77.36
N PHE A 99 63.94 -28.95 -78.38
CA PHE A 99 63.74 -29.45 -79.73
C PHE A 99 64.31 -30.87 -79.86
N THR A 100 63.62 -31.77 -80.56
CA THR A 100 64.10 -33.14 -80.78
C THR A 100 65.27 -33.20 -81.76
N THR A 101 65.39 -32.22 -82.67
CA THR A 101 66.56 -31.99 -83.52
C THR A 101 67.12 -30.59 -83.27
N ALA A 102 68.44 -30.45 -83.11
CA ALA A 102 69.07 -29.16 -82.83
C ALA A 102 68.84 -28.18 -83.99
N PRO A 103 68.32 -26.96 -83.74
CA PRO A 103 68.10 -25.98 -84.80
C PRO A 103 69.40 -25.60 -85.52
N ASN A 104 69.35 -25.54 -86.86
CA ASN A 104 70.52 -25.21 -87.66
C ASN A 104 70.97 -23.75 -87.43
N ALA A 105 72.28 -23.51 -87.48
CA ALA A 105 72.82 -22.16 -87.34
C ALA A 105 72.33 -21.24 -88.46
N GLY A 106 71.80 -20.06 -88.09
CA GLY A 106 71.29 -19.07 -89.03
C GLY A 106 69.81 -19.18 -89.39
N LEU A 107 69.04 -20.08 -88.77
CA LEU A 107 67.58 -20.09 -88.89
C LEU A 107 66.94 -19.00 -88.00
N ASP A 108 65.90 -18.34 -88.50
CA ASP A 108 65.07 -17.45 -87.71
C ASP A 108 64.16 -18.23 -86.75
N PHE A 109 63.83 -17.65 -85.59
CA PHE A 109 62.85 -18.21 -84.65
C PHE A 109 61.62 -17.31 -84.53
N PHE A 110 60.45 -17.92 -84.45
CA PHE A 110 59.21 -17.25 -84.09
C PHE A 110 58.33 -18.16 -83.24
N GLY A 111 57.81 -17.63 -82.14
CA GLY A 111 56.97 -18.39 -81.21
C GLY A 111 55.78 -17.57 -80.72
N ILE A 112 54.59 -18.17 -80.70
CA ILE A 112 53.36 -17.56 -80.18
C ILE A 112 52.74 -18.44 -79.11
N VAL A 113 52.28 -17.84 -78.01
CA VAL A 113 51.42 -18.48 -77.01
C VAL A 113 49.95 -18.37 -77.43
N ARG A 114 49.27 -19.51 -77.62
CA ARG A 114 47.91 -19.60 -78.15
C ARG A 114 46.80 -19.66 -77.09
N SER A 115 47.09 -19.97 -75.82
CA SER A 115 46.13 -19.87 -74.70
C SER A 115 46.80 -20.16 -73.34
N THR A 116 46.34 -19.52 -72.26
CA THR A 116 46.55 -19.99 -70.88
C THR A 116 45.30 -20.72 -70.40
N ALA A 117 45.39 -21.97 -69.96
CA ALA A 117 44.22 -22.73 -69.48
C ALA A 117 43.63 -22.08 -68.22
N VAL A 118 42.32 -21.83 -68.21
CA VAL A 118 41.58 -21.36 -67.02
C VAL A 118 41.16 -22.60 -66.22
N ASN A 119 41.75 -22.79 -65.03
CA ASN A 119 41.21 -23.73 -64.05
C ASN A 119 39.92 -23.13 -63.46
N LEU A 120 38.79 -23.83 -63.61
CA LEU A 120 37.55 -23.53 -62.91
C LEU A 120 37.48 -24.43 -61.68
N ASP A 121 37.67 -23.84 -60.51
CA ASP A 121 37.48 -24.51 -59.22
C ASP A 121 35.98 -24.47 -58.88
N PHE A 122 35.31 -25.62 -58.81
CA PHE A 122 33.97 -25.71 -58.25
C PHE A 122 34.06 -26.21 -56.81
N ALA A 123 33.45 -25.47 -55.90
CA ALA A 123 33.34 -25.82 -54.48
C ALA A 123 32.70 -27.21 -54.32
N ASN A 124 33.48 -28.17 -53.82
CA ASN A 124 32.99 -29.49 -53.43
C ASN A 124 32.86 -29.53 -51.91
N ASP A 125 31.66 -29.21 -51.39
CA ASP A 125 31.24 -29.68 -50.07
C ASP A 125 30.57 -31.05 -50.26
N GLY A 126 31.24 -32.08 -49.78
CA GLY A 126 31.12 -33.47 -50.24
C GLY A 126 29.84 -34.22 -49.89
N ASN A 127 28.65 -33.70 -50.23
CA ASN A 127 27.42 -34.51 -50.23
C ASN A 127 26.22 -33.97 -51.03
N ILE A 128 26.41 -33.07 -52.02
CA ILE A 128 25.31 -32.58 -52.86
C ILE A 128 24.91 -33.60 -53.95
N SER A 129 25.84 -34.44 -54.39
CA SER A 129 25.59 -35.50 -55.37
C SER A 129 26.41 -36.76 -55.11
N THR A 130 25.82 -37.93 -55.29
CA THR A 130 26.52 -39.22 -55.33
C THR A 130 26.68 -39.68 -56.77
N LYS A 131 27.91 -40.01 -57.16
CA LYS A 131 28.21 -40.53 -58.50
C LYS A 131 28.45 -42.04 -58.47
N GLN A 132 27.97 -42.75 -59.48
CA GLN A 132 28.27 -44.16 -59.68
C GLN A 132 28.46 -44.48 -61.15
N GLN A 133 29.54 -45.19 -61.46
CA GLN A 133 29.86 -45.64 -62.81
C GLN A 133 29.52 -47.11 -63.03
N PHE A 134 29.18 -47.44 -64.27
CA PHE A 134 28.89 -48.80 -64.73
C PHE A 134 29.59 -49.04 -66.06
N THR A 135 30.11 -50.25 -66.27
CA THR A 135 30.51 -50.73 -67.59
C THR A 135 29.40 -51.64 -68.12
N ALA A 136 28.81 -51.27 -69.25
CA ALA A 136 27.70 -52.03 -69.83
C ALA A 136 28.14 -53.33 -70.47
N THR A 137 27.33 -54.37 -70.31
CA THR A 137 27.36 -55.57 -71.16
C THR A 137 26.55 -55.34 -72.44
N GLU A 138 26.73 -56.21 -73.44
CA GLU A 138 25.95 -56.14 -74.68
C GLU A 138 24.45 -56.10 -74.39
N ALA A 139 23.76 -55.18 -75.06
CA ALA A 139 22.31 -55.00 -74.99
C ALA A 139 21.74 -54.64 -73.59
N GLN A 140 22.57 -54.25 -72.62
CA GLN A 140 22.10 -53.88 -71.29
C GLN A 140 21.29 -52.57 -71.34
N THR A 141 20.11 -52.57 -70.72
CA THR A 141 19.26 -51.36 -70.61
C THR A 141 19.09 -50.88 -69.18
N THR A 142 19.18 -51.76 -68.17
CA THR A 142 18.88 -51.42 -66.78
C THR A 142 20.15 -51.35 -65.94
N PHE A 143 20.25 -50.29 -65.13
CA PHE A 143 21.35 -50.03 -64.23
C PHE A 143 20.81 -49.65 -62.85
N THR A 144 21.38 -50.25 -61.80
CA THR A 144 20.94 -50.04 -60.41
C THR A 144 21.87 -49.06 -59.69
N VAL A 145 21.31 -47.97 -59.19
CA VAL A 145 22.04 -46.96 -58.42
C VAL A 145 22.09 -47.38 -56.94
N THR A 146 23.27 -47.70 -56.46
CA THR A 146 23.54 -48.08 -55.08
C THR A 146 23.22 -46.91 -54.15
N GLY A 147 22.36 -47.14 -53.15
CA GLY A 147 21.88 -46.09 -52.24
C GLY A 147 20.69 -45.28 -52.77
N GLY A 148 20.23 -45.56 -53.99
CA GLY A 148 19.07 -44.92 -54.61
C GLY A 148 19.27 -43.46 -54.99
N TYR A 149 18.22 -42.87 -55.54
CA TYR A 149 18.13 -41.47 -55.95
C TYR A 149 16.72 -40.92 -55.65
N THR A 150 16.57 -39.60 -55.57
CA THR A 150 15.25 -38.97 -55.55
C THR A 150 14.73 -38.88 -56.98
N VAL A 151 13.51 -39.35 -57.26
CA VAL A 151 12.90 -39.25 -58.60
C VAL A 151 12.98 -37.80 -59.10
N ASP A 152 13.24 -37.64 -60.40
CA ASP A 152 13.52 -36.37 -61.10
C ASP A 152 14.87 -35.69 -60.77
N ASN A 153 15.63 -36.19 -59.79
CA ASN A 153 16.93 -35.66 -59.40
C ASN A 153 18.08 -36.62 -59.74
N LEU A 154 18.07 -37.15 -60.96
CA LEU A 154 19.09 -38.06 -61.49
C LEU A 154 19.57 -37.62 -62.87
N ASP A 155 20.87 -37.37 -63.00
CA ASP A 155 21.54 -37.22 -64.29
C ASP A 155 22.24 -38.51 -64.68
N VAL A 156 22.12 -38.90 -65.95
CA VAL A 156 22.77 -40.09 -66.51
C VAL A 156 23.62 -39.68 -67.71
N TYR A 157 24.84 -40.16 -67.78
CA TYR A 157 25.78 -39.95 -68.87
C TYR A 157 26.14 -41.30 -69.51
N ARG A 158 26.31 -41.33 -70.82
CA ARG A 158 26.88 -42.46 -71.58
C ARG A 158 28.10 -41.97 -72.35
N ASN A 159 29.27 -42.55 -72.08
CA ASN A 159 30.56 -42.17 -72.66
C ASN A 159 30.82 -40.65 -72.57
N GLY A 160 30.44 -40.03 -71.45
CA GLY A 160 30.59 -38.59 -71.20
C GLY A 160 29.46 -37.71 -71.75
N VAL A 161 28.54 -38.24 -72.56
CA VAL A 161 27.39 -37.48 -73.09
C VAL A 161 26.20 -37.61 -72.14
N ARG A 162 25.65 -36.47 -71.69
CA ARG A 162 24.44 -36.43 -70.85
C ARG A 162 23.23 -36.92 -71.65
N LEU A 163 22.53 -37.91 -71.11
CA LEU A 163 21.28 -38.44 -71.64
C LEU A 163 20.09 -37.59 -71.17
N ARG A 164 19.06 -37.48 -72.01
CA ARG A 164 17.81 -36.79 -71.64
C ARG A 164 16.88 -37.74 -70.91
N SER A 165 16.48 -37.36 -69.69
CA SER A 165 15.42 -38.08 -68.96
C SER A 165 14.13 -38.09 -69.77
N SER A 166 13.36 -39.18 -69.68
CA SER A 166 12.13 -39.50 -70.44
C SER A 166 12.28 -39.71 -71.94
N THR A 167 13.45 -39.42 -72.53
CA THR A 167 13.71 -39.65 -73.97
C THR A 167 14.76 -40.74 -74.16
N ASP A 168 15.95 -40.56 -73.59
CA ASP A 168 17.09 -41.47 -73.74
C ASP A 168 17.15 -42.49 -72.59
N PHE A 169 16.54 -42.18 -71.45
CA PHE A 169 16.38 -43.09 -70.31
C PHE A 169 15.15 -42.74 -69.45
N THR A 170 14.67 -43.69 -68.64
CA THR A 170 13.61 -43.50 -67.62
C THR A 170 14.11 -43.87 -66.23
N ALA A 171 13.76 -43.07 -65.22
CA ALA A 171 14.21 -43.23 -63.83
C ALA A 171 13.11 -42.82 -62.84
N THR A 172 12.14 -43.70 -62.60
CA THR A 172 10.87 -43.38 -61.91
C THR A 172 10.70 -44.03 -60.54
N ASN A 173 11.61 -44.91 -60.13
CA ASN A 173 11.46 -45.74 -58.94
C ASN A 173 12.46 -45.42 -57.82
N GLY A 174 13.33 -44.43 -58.03
CA GLY A 174 14.35 -44.02 -57.07
C GLY A 174 15.49 -45.02 -56.85
N THR A 175 15.62 -46.08 -57.67
CA THR A 175 16.64 -47.13 -57.48
C THR A 175 17.33 -47.59 -58.77
N THR A 176 16.62 -47.65 -59.89
CA THR A 176 17.21 -48.02 -61.19
C THR A 176 16.90 -46.98 -62.25
N PHE A 177 17.77 -46.86 -63.25
CA PHE A 177 17.45 -46.18 -64.50
C PHE A 177 17.51 -47.17 -65.66
N VAL A 178 16.66 -46.95 -66.66
CA VAL A 178 16.51 -47.81 -67.83
C VAL A 178 16.73 -47.00 -69.09
N LEU A 179 17.71 -47.37 -69.91
CA LEU A 179 17.97 -46.74 -71.21
C LEU A 179 16.88 -47.12 -72.22
N THR A 180 16.45 -46.14 -73.02
CA THR A 180 15.52 -46.36 -74.13
C THR A 180 16.19 -47.14 -75.28
N ALA A 181 17.46 -46.85 -75.54
CA ALA A 181 18.29 -47.59 -76.50
C ALA A 181 19.34 -48.43 -75.75
N PRO A 182 19.50 -49.73 -76.09
CA PRO A 182 20.46 -50.60 -75.40
C PRO A 182 21.89 -50.07 -75.45
N ALA A 183 22.64 -50.31 -74.38
CA ALA A 183 24.06 -50.04 -74.34
C ALA A 183 24.84 -51.10 -75.14
N SER A 184 25.97 -50.68 -75.71
CA SER A 184 26.94 -51.56 -76.35
C SER A 184 27.92 -52.08 -75.30
N THR A 185 28.53 -53.24 -75.55
CA THR A 185 29.58 -53.78 -74.68
C THR A 185 30.70 -52.77 -74.50
N GLY A 186 31.03 -52.45 -73.24
CA GLY A 186 32.10 -51.53 -72.90
C GLY A 186 31.68 -50.06 -72.80
N ASP A 187 30.43 -49.72 -73.08
CA ASP A 187 29.94 -48.37 -72.80
C ASP A 187 30.04 -48.04 -71.30
N LEU A 188 30.52 -46.83 -71.00
CA LEU A 188 30.62 -46.32 -69.66
C LEU A 188 29.41 -45.45 -69.35
N LEU A 189 28.62 -45.88 -68.36
CA LEU A 189 27.49 -45.13 -67.84
C LEU A 189 27.93 -44.47 -66.53
N GLU A 190 27.60 -43.20 -66.35
CA GLU A 190 27.74 -42.51 -65.05
C GLU A 190 26.37 -41.99 -64.62
N SER A 191 25.97 -42.35 -63.40
CA SER A 191 24.82 -41.76 -62.73
C SER A 191 25.28 -40.72 -61.73
N VAL A 192 24.57 -39.60 -61.66
CA VAL A 192 24.79 -38.51 -60.71
C VAL A 192 23.46 -38.22 -60.02
N ALA A 193 23.30 -38.73 -58.79
CA ALA A 193 22.08 -38.56 -58.00
C ALA A 193 22.24 -37.40 -57.03
N TYR A 194 21.32 -36.44 -57.04
CA TYR A 194 21.36 -35.27 -56.15
C TYR A 194 20.56 -35.52 -54.86
N LYS A 195 21.12 -35.09 -53.71
CA LYS A 195 20.46 -35.14 -52.40
C LYS A 195 20.20 -33.72 -51.88
N VAL A 196 19.00 -33.48 -51.34
CA VAL A 196 18.69 -32.29 -50.54
C VAL A 196 18.32 -32.78 -49.13
N ALA A 197 19.32 -32.95 -48.26
CA ALA A 197 19.12 -33.49 -46.92
C ALA A 197 18.93 -32.39 -45.85
N SER A 198 19.50 -31.21 -46.06
CA SER A 198 19.36 -30.08 -45.16
C SER A 198 19.63 -28.77 -45.91
N VAL A 199 19.05 -27.69 -45.41
CA VAL A 199 19.42 -26.33 -45.80
C VAL A 199 20.26 -25.76 -44.67
N VAL A 200 21.57 -25.71 -44.86
CA VAL A 200 22.50 -25.07 -43.92
C VAL A 200 22.72 -23.63 -44.39
N VAL A 201 22.25 -22.66 -43.61
CA VAL A 201 22.53 -21.23 -43.86
C VAL A 201 23.65 -20.81 -42.91
N THR A 202 24.87 -20.72 -43.43
CA THR A 202 26.07 -20.34 -42.66
C THR A 202 26.18 -18.81 -42.45
N GLN A 203 25.56 -18.01 -43.31
CA GLN A 203 25.27 -16.58 -43.10
C GLN A 203 24.02 -16.18 -43.91
N GLY A 204 23.04 -15.58 -43.26
CA GLY A 204 21.82 -15.08 -43.90
C GLY A 204 20.60 -15.11 -42.97
N ASN A 205 19.55 -14.40 -43.38
CA ASN A 205 18.25 -14.40 -42.70
C ASN A 205 17.27 -15.25 -43.50
N PHE A 206 16.55 -16.16 -42.85
CA PHE A 206 15.31 -16.66 -43.43
C PHE A 206 14.24 -15.58 -43.30
N THR A 207 13.85 -14.97 -44.42
CA THR A 207 12.67 -14.11 -44.47
C THR A 207 11.47 -14.98 -44.85
N ASN A 208 10.42 -14.95 -44.03
CA ASN A 208 9.17 -15.71 -44.23
C ASN A 208 9.28 -17.25 -44.16
N LEU A 209 10.07 -17.78 -43.22
CA LEU A 209 10.06 -19.22 -42.95
C LEU A 209 8.72 -19.63 -42.32
N ASN A 210 7.89 -20.35 -43.08
CA ASN A 210 6.66 -20.94 -42.58
C ASN A 210 6.94 -22.38 -42.10
N LEU A 211 6.95 -22.59 -40.78
CA LEU A 211 7.10 -23.91 -40.16
C LEU A 211 5.74 -24.40 -39.69
N THR A 212 5.28 -25.51 -40.26
CA THR A 212 4.12 -26.24 -39.76
C THR A 212 4.60 -27.36 -38.82
N GLY A 213 4.28 -27.29 -37.52
CA GLY A 213 4.63 -28.32 -36.52
C GLY A 213 5.30 -27.77 -35.26
N ILE A 214 6.00 -28.65 -34.53
CA ILE A 214 6.77 -28.29 -33.32
C ILE A 214 8.14 -27.77 -33.76
N ALA A 215 8.39 -26.47 -33.60
CA ALA A 215 9.72 -25.89 -33.72
C ALA A 215 10.37 -25.80 -32.33
N THR A 216 11.44 -26.56 -32.08
CA THR A 216 12.29 -26.36 -30.90
C THR A 216 13.39 -25.36 -31.24
N VAL A 217 13.11 -24.07 -31.01
CA VAL A 217 14.11 -23.00 -31.16
C VAL A 217 14.76 -22.77 -29.80
N GLY A 218 16.08 -22.94 -29.69
CA GLY A 218 16.79 -22.80 -28.42
C GLY A 218 16.82 -21.36 -27.91
N ILE A 219 17.30 -20.43 -28.73
CA ILE A 219 17.40 -19.00 -28.39
C ILE A 219 16.92 -18.18 -29.58
N LEU A 220 16.00 -17.26 -29.32
CA LEU A 220 15.51 -16.31 -30.31
C LEU A 220 15.91 -14.90 -29.86
N THR A 221 16.96 -14.34 -30.48
CA THR A 221 17.48 -13.01 -30.18
C THR A 221 16.98 -11.97 -31.19
N GLY A 222 16.77 -10.73 -30.75
CA GLY A 222 16.41 -9.61 -31.64
C GLY A 222 14.96 -9.62 -32.15
N LEU A 223 14.06 -10.35 -31.50
CA LEU A 223 12.65 -10.39 -31.87
C LEU A 223 11.96 -9.06 -31.55
N THR A 224 11.27 -8.46 -32.52
CA THR A 224 10.47 -7.25 -32.31
C THR A 224 9.09 -7.56 -31.72
N SER A 225 8.51 -8.73 -32.05
CA SER A 225 7.23 -9.19 -31.51
C SER A 225 7.12 -10.71 -31.57
N ALA A 226 6.66 -11.35 -30.49
CA ALA A 226 6.21 -12.74 -30.47
C ALA A 226 4.68 -12.78 -30.33
N GLN A 227 4.00 -13.53 -31.20
CA GLN A 227 2.57 -13.82 -31.06
C GLN A 227 2.44 -15.32 -30.80
N ALA A 228 1.96 -15.69 -29.60
CA ALA A 228 1.74 -17.09 -29.21
C ALA A 228 0.34 -17.22 -28.63
N GLY A 229 -0.37 -18.31 -28.96
CA GLY A 229 -1.68 -18.59 -28.35
C GLY A 229 -1.57 -19.00 -26.89
N VAL A 230 -0.52 -19.75 -26.53
CA VAL A 230 -0.20 -20.19 -25.16
C VAL A 230 1.31 -20.16 -24.96
N PHE A 231 1.75 -19.64 -23.82
CA PHE A 231 3.14 -19.75 -23.35
C PHE A 231 3.23 -20.89 -22.33
N TYR A 232 4.19 -21.80 -22.49
CA TYR A 232 4.49 -22.85 -21.52
C TYR A 232 5.82 -22.52 -20.82
N GLY A 233 5.79 -22.38 -19.49
CA GLY A 233 6.97 -22.12 -18.66
C GLY A 233 6.99 -20.73 -18.01
N PRO A 234 7.97 -20.46 -17.12
CA PRO A 234 8.10 -19.17 -16.46
C PRO A 234 8.55 -18.08 -17.43
N LEU A 235 7.87 -16.93 -17.41
CA LEU A 235 8.40 -15.70 -18.00
C LEU A 235 9.42 -15.10 -17.03
N THR A 236 10.66 -14.95 -17.46
CA THR A 236 11.72 -14.29 -16.69
C THR A 236 12.07 -12.95 -17.35
N GLY A 237 12.16 -11.88 -16.57
CA GLY A 237 12.45 -10.52 -17.05
C GLY A 237 11.25 -9.56 -16.98
N ASN A 238 11.39 -8.38 -17.60
CA ASN A 238 10.34 -7.35 -17.62
C ASN A 238 9.32 -7.64 -18.72
N VAL A 239 8.04 -7.76 -18.35
CA VAL A 239 6.93 -7.69 -19.30
C VAL A 239 6.53 -6.22 -19.45
N THR A 240 6.56 -5.71 -20.68
CA THR A 240 6.11 -4.34 -20.99
C THR A 240 4.80 -4.41 -21.76
N GLY A 241 3.71 -3.87 -21.21
CA GLY A 241 2.37 -3.89 -21.81
C GLY A 241 1.28 -4.44 -20.86
N ASP A 242 0.06 -4.60 -21.37
CA ASP A 242 -1.07 -5.14 -20.62
C ASP A 242 -1.01 -6.67 -20.58
N LEU A 243 -1.23 -7.25 -19.40
CA LEU A 243 -1.40 -8.68 -19.22
C LEU A 243 -2.90 -8.98 -19.03
N THR A 244 -3.54 -9.51 -20.06
CA THR A 244 -4.96 -9.90 -20.01
C THR A 244 -5.10 -11.39 -19.69
N GLY A 245 -5.75 -11.74 -18.57
CA GLY A 245 -5.97 -13.13 -18.15
C GLY A 245 -5.87 -13.33 -16.63
N ASP A 246 -6.02 -14.57 -16.17
CA ASP A 246 -5.79 -14.94 -14.77
C ASP A 246 -4.28 -15.11 -14.52
N VAL A 247 -3.74 -14.32 -13.60
CA VAL A 247 -2.34 -14.42 -13.17
C VAL A 247 -2.31 -15.25 -11.89
N THR A 248 -2.24 -16.57 -12.02
CA THR A 248 -2.35 -17.51 -10.89
C THR A 248 -1.04 -17.68 -10.09
N GLY A 249 -0.35 -16.59 -9.72
CA GLY A 249 0.95 -16.62 -9.02
C GLY A 249 1.21 -15.43 -8.08
N ASN A 250 2.31 -15.45 -7.33
CA ASN A 250 2.68 -14.38 -6.40
C ASN A 250 3.16 -13.13 -7.17
N ALA A 251 2.36 -12.08 -7.24
CA ALA A 251 2.69 -10.80 -7.85
C ALA A 251 3.45 -9.88 -6.87
N ASP A 252 4.52 -10.41 -6.24
CA ASP A 252 5.23 -9.80 -5.10
C ASP A 252 5.83 -8.41 -5.38
N THR A 253 6.02 -8.07 -6.67
CA THR A 253 6.65 -6.82 -7.12
C THR A 253 5.75 -5.96 -8.00
N ALA A 254 4.44 -6.27 -8.10
CA ALA A 254 3.48 -5.45 -8.84
C ALA A 254 3.30 -4.10 -8.13
N THR A 255 4.12 -3.13 -8.50
CA THR A 255 4.31 -1.85 -7.81
C THR A 255 3.31 -0.77 -8.23
N SER A 256 2.36 -1.09 -9.12
CA SER A 256 1.28 -0.18 -9.48
C SER A 256 0.05 -0.94 -9.93
N ALA A 257 -0.91 -1.03 -9.03
CA ALA A 257 -2.28 -1.42 -9.30
C ALA A 257 -3.14 -0.18 -9.62
N THR A 258 -2.63 0.78 -10.41
CA THR A 258 -3.38 1.99 -10.81
C THR A 258 -4.67 1.66 -11.60
N THR A 259 -4.79 0.42 -12.10
CA THR A 259 -5.94 -0.07 -12.87
C THR A 259 -6.58 -1.34 -12.27
N ALA A 260 -6.25 -1.74 -11.03
CA ALA A 260 -6.98 -2.82 -10.37
C ALA A 260 -8.28 -2.25 -9.77
N THR A 261 -9.34 -2.22 -10.58
CA THR A 261 -10.65 -1.66 -10.19
C THR A 261 -11.30 -2.42 -9.02
N THR A 262 -10.86 -3.66 -8.72
CA THR A 262 -11.42 -4.46 -7.62
C THR A 262 -10.37 -5.45 -7.10
N ALA A 263 -9.76 -5.14 -5.95
CA ALA A 263 -9.14 -6.17 -5.12
C ALA A 263 -10.26 -6.81 -4.29
N THR A 264 -10.72 -8.00 -4.66
CA THR A 264 -11.71 -8.76 -3.85
C THR A 264 -11.16 -9.08 -2.46
N ASN A 265 -9.83 -9.17 -2.32
CA ASN A 265 -9.15 -9.33 -1.04
C ASN A 265 -7.77 -8.64 -1.08
N ALA A 266 -7.54 -7.65 -0.23
CA ALA A 266 -6.21 -7.09 0.01
C ALA A 266 -5.58 -7.83 1.21
N GLN A 267 -4.86 -8.91 0.94
CA GLN A 267 -4.09 -9.62 1.98
C GLN A 267 -2.62 -9.20 1.95
N GLY A 268 -1.94 -9.29 3.09
CA GLY A 268 -0.50 -9.02 3.15
C GLY A 268 -0.10 -7.54 3.28
N LEU A 269 -1.02 -6.67 3.72
CA LEU A 269 -0.67 -5.33 4.23
C LEU A 269 0.18 -5.50 5.51
N THR A 270 1.46 -5.81 5.33
CA THR A 270 2.43 -6.00 6.41
C THR A 270 3.29 -4.73 6.57
N GLY A 271 3.79 -4.49 7.78
CA GLY A 271 4.50 -3.25 8.11
C GLY A 271 3.55 -2.10 8.48
N THR A 272 3.78 -0.91 7.91
CA THR A 272 3.00 0.31 8.16
C THR A 272 2.51 0.97 6.86
N PRO A 273 1.76 0.25 5.99
CA PRO A 273 1.26 0.84 4.75
C PRO A 273 0.21 1.92 5.04
N ASN A 274 0.28 3.04 4.32
CA ASN A 274 -0.79 4.02 4.31
C ASN A 274 -1.93 3.51 3.41
N ILE A 275 -3.17 3.57 3.89
CA ILE A 275 -4.38 3.23 3.12
C ILE A 275 -5.12 4.53 2.82
N SER A 276 -5.35 4.84 1.55
CA SER A 276 -6.18 5.96 1.11
C SER A 276 -7.39 5.43 0.36
N ILE A 277 -8.58 5.62 0.94
CA ILE A 277 -9.86 5.13 0.42
C ILE A 277 -10.92 6.22 0.61
N GLY A 278 -11.92 6.26 -0.26
CA GLY A 278 -13.03 7.21 -0.13
C GLY A 278 -13.96 6.86 1.05
N SER A 279 -14.30 5.58 1.21
CA SER A 279 -15.12 5.06 2.30
C SER A 279 -14.63 3.67 2.71
N LEU A 280 -14.66 3.39 4.01
CA LEU A 280 -14.42 2.06 4.58
C LEU A 280 -15.77 1.44 4.97
N THR A 281 -16.16 0.37 4.30
CA THR A 281 -17.29 -0.48 4.71
C THR A 281 -16.72 -1.80 5.21
N ALA A 282 -16.74 -2.03 6.52
CA ALA A 282 -16.21 -3.24 7.15
C ALA A 282 -17.24 -3.81 8.12
N ALA A 283 -17.30 -5.15 8.24
CA ALA A 283 -18.14 -5.80 9.26
C ALA A 283 -17.62 -5.54 10.69
N SER A 284 -16.30 -5.41 10.84
CA SER A 284 -15.62 -5.00 12.07
C SER A 284 -14.28 -4.35 11.73
N GLY A 285 -13.79 -3.49 12.63
CA GLY A 285 -12.47 -2.86 12.52
C GLY A 285 -11.80 -2.83 13.89
N THR A 286 -10.59 -3.40 13.97
CA THR A 286 -9.76 -3.36 15.18
C THR A 286 -8.59 -2.42 14.93
N VAL A 287 -8.46 -1.38 15.77
CA VAL A 287 -7.32 -0.47 15.77
C VAL A 287 -6.53 -0.73 17.05
N SER A 288 -5.30 -1.24 16.92
CA SER A 288 -4.45 -1.54 18.08
C SER A 288 -3.69 -0.32 18.61
N GLY A 289 -3.68 0.77 17.84
CA GLY A 289 -3.09 2.05 18.20
C GLY A 289 -4.15 3.14 18.34
N ASN A 290 -3.74 4.38 18.12
CA ASN A 290 -4.65 5.53 18.18
C ASN A 290 -5.55 5.58 16.93
N LEU A 291 -6.84 5.83 17.12
CA LEU A 291 -7.78 6.20 16.07
C LEU A 291 -8.01 7.72 16.13
N SER A 292 -7.56 8.45 15.12
CA SER A 292 -7.86 9.88 14.95
C SER A 292 -8.93 10.05 13.87
N ILE A 293 -10.00 10.78 14.20
CA ILE A 293 -11.11 11.06 13.28
C ILE A 293 -11.12 12.57 13.04
N GLY A 294 -10.78 12.99 11.82
CA GLY A 294 -10.75 14.41 11.45
C GLY A 294 -12.12 15.04 11.20
N GLY A 295 -13.16 14.21 11.08
CA GLY A 295 -14.56 14.63 10.94
C GLY A 295 -15.37 14.29 12.18
N THR A 296 -16.63 13.93 11.99
CA THR A 296 -17.51 13.47 13.06
C THR A 296 -17.68 11.96 12.97
N LEU A 297 -17.68 11.27 14.11
CA LEU A 297 -18.23 9.93 14.19
C LEU A 297 -19.76 10.05 14.17
N THR A 298 -20.33 10.17 12.96
CA THR A 298 -21.77 10.33 12.75
C THR A 298 -22.29 9.27 11.81
N TYR A 299 -23.02 8.32 12.34
CA TYR A 299 -24.23 7.78 11.73
C TYR A 299 -25.00 7.03 12.83
N GLN A 300 -26.23 6.61 12.56
CA GLN A 300 -27.16 5.96 13.48
C GLN A 300 -26.65 4.68 14.20
N ASP A 301 -25.37 4.30 14.01
CA ASP A 301 -24.78 2.98 14.27
C ASP A 301 -23.91 2.89 15.53
N VAL A 302 -24.10 3.77 16.51
CA VAL A 302 -23.78 3.41 17.90
C VAL A 302 -24.94 3.82 18.81
N THR A 303 -25.83 2.88 19.10
CA THR A 303 -26.75 3.01 20.24
C THR A 303 -25.99 3.18 21.55
N ASN A 304 -24.75 2.68 21.60
CA ASN A 304 -23.91 2.65 22.78
C ASN A 304 -22.46 2.93 22.38
N MET A 305 -21.78 3.79 23.14
CA MET A 305 -20.33 3.86 23.18
C MET A 305 -19.89 3.16 24.45
N ASP A 306 -19.13 2.07 24.32
CA ASP A 306 -18.54 1.38 25.48
C ASP A 306 -17.11 1.88 25.68
N VAL A 307 -16.89 2.59 26.78
CA VAL A 307 -15.58 3.11 27.17
C VAL A 307 -15.13 2.34 28.40
N LEU A 308 -14.26 1.35 28.21
CA LEU A 308 -13.68 0.58 29.32
C LEU A 308 -12.78 1.40 30.25
N GLY A 309 -12.36 2.59 29.80
CA GLY A 309 -11.48 3.50 30.53
C GLY A 309 -12.11 4.87 30.78
N ILE A 310 -11.38 5.93 30.41
CA ILE A 310 -11.79 7.32 30.65
C ILE A 310 -12.19 7.98 29.33
N GLY A 311 -13.35 8.62 29.31
CA GLY A 311 -13.77 9.53 28.24
C GLY A 311 -13.39 10.97 28.57
N THR A 312 -12.66 11.63 27.66
CA THR A 312 -12.27 13.05 27.82
C THR A 312 -12.91 13.87 26.71
N PHE A 313 -13.64 14.93 27.08
CA PHE A 313 -14.33 15.81 26.14
C PHE A 313 -13.82 17.25 26.30
N GLN A 314 -13.30 17.84 25.22
CA GLN A 314 -12.68 19.18 25.27
C GLN A 314 -13.70 20.31 25.53
N GLN A 315 -14.94 20.14 25.08
CA GLN A 315 -16.01 21.14 25.19
C GLN A 315 -17.18 20.67 26.07
N GLY A 316 -17.01 19.55 26.80
CA GLY A 316 -18.04 18.93 27.63
C GLY A 316 -18.84 17.82 26.94
N LEU A 317 -19.76 17.22 27.71
CA LEU A 317 -20.67 16.14 27.28
C LEU A 317 -22.10 16.69 27.25
N GLN A 318 -22.76 16.62 26.09
CA GLN A 318 -24.17 16.95 25.95
C GLN A 318 -25.00 15.67 25.87
N VAL A 319 -25.93 15.50 26.81
CA VAL A 319 -26.86 14.36 26.81
C VAL A 319 -28.26 14.84 26.46
N LEU A 320 -28.78 14.38 25.33
CA LEU A 320 -30.01 14.89 24.74
C LEU A 320 -31.28 14.17 25.20
N ALA A 321 -31.16 12.95 25.76
CA ALA A 321 -32.27 12.13 26.23
C ALA A 321 -31.83 11.23 27.39
N ASN A 322 -32.79 10.81 28.23
CA ASN A 322 -32.63 9.84 29.32
C ASN A 322 -31.65 10.21 30.45
N GLY A 323 -30.96 11.35 30.37
CA GLY A 323 -30.08 11.85 31.43
C GLY A 323 -28.79 11.06 31.59
N VAL A 324 -28.09 11.31 32.70
CA VAL A 324 -26.82 10.64 33.05
C VAL A 324 -27.08 9.72 34.24
N ASP A 325 -26.79 8.43 34.09
CA ASP A 325 -26.75 7.48 35.21
C ASP A 325 -25.30 7.36 35.70
N VAL A 326 -25.04 7.86 36.91
CA VAL A 326 -23.72 7.82 37.55
C VAL A 326 -23.78 6.85 38.72
N THR A 327 -23.15 5.69 38.58
CA THR A 327 -22.84 4.85 39.74
C THR A 327 -21.64 5.45 40.46
N GLY A 328 -21.84 6.01 41.66
CA GLY A 328 -20.78 6.60 42.48
C GLY A 328 -20.96 8.11 42.68
N ILE A 329 -19.87 8.87 42.56
CA ILE A 329 -19.83 10.32 42.86
C ILE A 329 -19.63 11.10 41.56
N GLY A 330 -20.52 12.07 41.29
CA GLY A 330 -20.31 13.09 40.27
C GLY A 330 -19.64 14.33 40.87
N THR A 331 -18.47 14.70 40.35
CA THR A 331 -17.76 15.93 40.76
C THR A 331 -17.97 17.02 39.72
N PHE A 332 -18.43 18.19 40.15
CA PHE A 332 -18.60 19.39 39.33
C PHE A 332 -17.81 20.52 39.96
N GLU A 333 -17.11 21.33 39.16
CA GLU A 333 -16.21 22.38 39.66
C GLU A 333 -16.95 23.55 40.34
N ASP A 334 -18.13 23.92 39.80
CA ASP A 334 -18.90 25.07 40.27
C ASP A 334 -20.32 24.67 40.70
N ARG A 335 -21.26 24.62 39.73
CA ARG A 335 -22.69 24.51 40.03
C ARG A 335 -23.38 23.45 39.17
N ILE A 336 -24.22 22.65 39.82
CA ILE A 336 -25.22 21.81 39.15
C ILE A 336 -26.50 22.64 38.98
N THR A 337 -26.98 22.77 37.75
CA THR A 337 -28.31 23.34 37.47
C THR A 337 -29.21 22.22 36.98
N TYR A 338 -30.39 22.08 37.59
CA TYR A 338 -31.41 21.13 37.18
C TYR A 338 -32.74 21.86 36.99
N ASP A 339 -33.53 21.42 36.02
CA ASP A 339 -34.92 21.86 35.83
C ASP A 339 -35.84 20.85 36.52
N GLY A 340 -36.43 21.24 37.66
CA GLY A 340 -37.25 20.36 38.50
C GLY A 340 -36.69 20.21 39.93
N SER A 341 -36.77 19.00 40.47
CA SER A 341 -36.39 18.66 41.85
C SER A 341 -35.16 17.74 41.91
N LEU A 342 -34.32 17.95 42.93
CA LEU A 342 -33.29 16.99 43.32
C LEU A 342 -33.94 15.94 44.25
N GLU A 343 -34.38 14.83 43.66
CA GLU A 343 -35.05 13.77 44.42
C GLU A 343 -34.03 12.94 45.21
N GLN A 344 -34.11 13.01 46.55
CA GLN A 344 -33.32 12.18 47.45
C GLN A 344 -34.25 11.09 48.04
N ALA A 345 -34.11 9.84 47.62
CA ALA A 345 -35.03 8.76 48.01
C ALA A 345 -35.16 8.59 49.54
N GLY A 346 -36.34 8.81 50.12
CA GLY A 346 -36.59 8.59 51.57
C GLY A 346 -36.36 7.14 52.03
N GLY A 347 -36.08 6.94 53.34
CA GLY A 347 -36.26 5.63 54.00
C GLY A 347 -35.03 4.72 54.27
N GLY A 348 -33.80 5.15 53.98
CA GLY A 348 -32.58 4.39 54.33
C GLY A 348 -31.67 5.12 55.33
N THR A 349 -30.81 4.38 56.04
CA THR A 349 -29.76 4.98 56.90
C THR A 349 -28.63 5.55 56.06
N VAL A 350 -28.41 6.85 56.12
CA VAL A 350 -27.23 7.51 55.53
C VAL A 350 -26.09 7.46 56.53
N THR A 351 -24.92 6.96 56.12
CA THR A 351 -23.76 6.82 57.01
C THR A 351 -22.66 7.81 56.65
N TYR A 352 -22.21 8.57 57.65
CA TYR A 352 -21.07 9.47 57.60
C TYR A 352 -19.92 8.88 58.43
N ALA A 353 -18.77 8.67 57.79
CA ALA A 353 -17.56 8.33 58.49
C ALA A 353 -16.98 9.56 59.18
N VAL A 354 -16.82 9.50 60.50
CA VAL A 354 -16.27 10.61 61.28
C VAL A 354 -14.87 10.25 61.74
N THR A 355 -13.89 11.01 61.28
CA THR A 355 -12.51 10.94 61.78
C THR A 355 -12.15 12.24 62.49
N VAL A 356 -10.96 12.29 63.11
CA VAL A 356 -10.47 13.49 63.81
C VAL A 356 -9.13 13.90 63.21
N ALA A 357 -9.01 15.20 62.90
CA ALA A 357 -7.76 15.81 62.44
C ALA A 357 -7.53 17.15 63.16
N SER A 358 -6.34 17.73 63.00
CA SER A 358 -6.11 19.12 63.41
C SER A 358 -6.92 20.07 62.52
N LYS A 359 -7.48 21.13 63.10
CA LYS A 359 -8.21 22.18 62.37
C LYS A 359 -7.29 22.87 61.36
N ASP A 360 -7.76 22.98 60.13
CA ASP A 360 -7.18 23.86 59.12
C ASP A 360 -8.04 25.12 58.91
N SER A 361 -7.63 25.97 57.95
CA SER A 361 -8.26 27.24 57.63
C SER A 361 -9.68 27.13 57.09
N THR A 362 -10.12 25.96 56.64
CA THR A 362 -11.48 25.74 56.11
C THR A 362 -12.51 25.50 57.22
N HIS A 363 -12.05 25.13 58.41
CA HIS A 363 -12.93 24.90 59.56
C HIS A 363 -13.52 26.22 60.08
N ARG A 364 -14.85 26.33 60.22
CA ARG A 364 -15.54 27.58 60.64
C ARG A 364 -15.07 28.16 61.98
N TYR A 365 -14.55 27.31 62.86
CA TYR A 365 -13.99 27.67 64.18
C TYR A 365 -12.46 27.57 64.22
N ASN A 366 -11.77 27.79 63.09
CA ASN A 366 -10.32 27.85 63.07
C ASN A 366 -9.80 28.92 64.05
N GLY A 367 -8.76 28.59 64.83
CA GLY A 367 -8.23 29.46 65.88
C GLY A 367 -9.06 29.55 67.17
N GLN A 368 -10.16 28.79 67.30
CA GLN A 368 -11.06 28.81 68.46
C GLN A 368 -11.33 27.41 69.01
N GLY A 369 -11.49 27.29 70.33
CA GLY A 369 -11.77 26.01 71.00
C GLY A 369 -10.62 25.00 70.88
N SER A 370 -10.93 23.72 70.71
CA SER A 370 -9.92 22.67 70.50
C SER A 370 -9.15 22.86 69.20
N GLY A 371 -7.88 22.47 69.17
CA GLY A 371 -7.10 22.37 67.93
C GLY A 371 -7.54 21.23 67.01
N ASN A 372 -8.39 20.30 67.49
CA ASN A 372 -8.91 19.18 66.71
C ASN A 372 -10.28 19.50 66.11
N ALA A 373 -10.63 18.81 65.02
CA ALA A 373 -11.91 18.88 64.36
C ALA A 373 -12.36 17.51 63.86
N TYR A 374 -13.67 17.37 63.73
CA TYR A 374 -14.24 16.23 63.01
C TYR A 374 -14.04 16.41 61.51
N VAL A 375 -13.60 15.36 60.84
CA VAL A 375 -13.52 15.28 59.39
C VAL A 375 -14.57 14.29 58.91
N ILE A 376 -15.45 14.77 58.04
CA ILE A 376 -16.57 14.02 57.46
C ILE A 376 -16.50 14.22 55.95
N ASP A 377 -16.49 13.12 55.19
CA ASP A 377 -16.33 13.13 53.73
C ASP A 377 -15.10 13.94 53.26
N ASN A 378 -13.99 13.83 54.02
CA ASN A 378 -12.75 14.59 53.84
C ASN A 378 -12.87 16.12 53.99
N LEU A 379 -13.98 16.62 54.52
CA LEU A 379 -14.20 18.03 54.81
C LEU A 379 -14.11 18.29 56.31
N GLN A 380 -13.52 19.42 56.69
CA GLN A 380 -13.41 19.86 58.08
C GLN A 380 -14.76 20.38 58.59
N ALA A 381 -15.38 19.60 59.46
CA ALA A 381 -16.67 19.85 60.08
C ALA A 381 -17.68 20.54 59.13
N PRO A 382 -18.10 19.88 58.04
CA PRO A 382 -19.03 20.46 57.07
C PRO A 382 -20.38 20.77 57.72
N VAL A 383 -21.10 21.76 57.19
CA VAL A 383 -22.54 21.85 57.47
C VAL A 383 -23.24 20.77 56.65
N ILE A 384 -23.96 19.88 57.30
CA ILE A 384 -24.60 18.74 56.64
C ILE A 384 -26.10 19.01 56.54
N THR A 385 -26.66 18.88 55.34
CA THR A 385 -28.10 18.98 55.15
C THR A 385 -28.70 17.58 55.24
N VAL A 386 -29.66 17.42 56.13
CA VAL A 386 -30.41 16.19 56.37
C VAL A 386 -31.91 16.47 56.19
N THR A 387 -32.72 15.45 55.97
CA THR A 387 -34.15 15.58 55.66
C THR A 387 -35.01 14.76 56.63
N PRO A 388 -36.25 15.20 56.95
CA PRO A 388 -37.19 14.40 57.71
C PRO A 388 -37.50 13.05 57.05
N GLY A 389 -37.78 12.04 57.86
CA GLY A 389 -38.09 10.67 57.41
C GLY A 389 -36.86 9.79 57.13
N ARG A 390 -35.67 10.23 57.55
CA ARG A 390 -34.40 9.50 57.37
C ARG A 390 -33.61 9.39 58.67
N THR A 391 -32.80 8.33 58.75
CA THR A 391 -31.86 8.08 59.83
C THR A 391 -30.44 8.37 59.34
N TYR A 392 -29.67 9.11 60.13
CA TYR A 392 -28.30 9.49 59.82
C TYR A 392 -27.36 8.96 60.89
N ARG A 393 -26.38 8.16 60.47
CA ARG A 393 -25.40 7.53 61.34
C ARG A 393 -24.04 8.15 61.15
N PHE A 394 -23.46 8.60 62.24
CA PHE A 394 -22.10 9.13 62.31
C PHE A 394 -21.24 8.05 62.95
N THR A 395 -20.43 7.34 62.16
CA THR A 395 -19.55 6.30 62.72
C THR A 395 -18.35 6.97 63.35
N ASN A 396 -18.26 6.89 64.67
CA ASN A 396 -17.27 7.58 65.47
C ASN A 396 -16.97 6.76 66.74
N ASP A 397 -15.77 6.87 67.29
CA ASP A 397 -15.48 6.28 68.59
C ASP A 397 -16.07 7.16 69.70
N ASN A 398 -17.12 6.68 70.35
CA ASN A 398 -17.78 7.34 71.49
C ASN A 398 -17.19 6.92 72.85
N THR A 399 -16.23 6.01 72.87
CA THR A 399 -15.54 5.54 74.09
C THR A 399 -14.20 6.22 74.31
N GLY A 400 -13.62 6.79 73.24
CA GLY A 400 -12.34 7.48 73.25
C GLY A 400 -12.41 8.98 73.59
N SER A 401 -11.40 9.71 73.11
CA SER A 401 -11.18 11.14 73.42
C SER A 401 -12.17 12.09 72.71
N HIS A 402 -12.80 11.63 71.63
CA HIS A 402 -13.62 12.48 70.76
C HIS A 402 -15.06 11.97 70.53
N PRO A 403 -15.87 11.72 71.58
CA PRO A 403 -17.25 11.28 71.42
C PRO A 403 -18.12 12.37 70.79
N LEU A 404 -18.94 12.03 69.80
CA LEU A 404 -19.80 12.96 69.07
C LEU A 404 -21.21 12.94 69.67
N LYS A 405 -21.78 14.11 69.96
CA LYS A 405 -23.19 14.24 70.37
C LYS A 405 -23.85 15.44 69.72
N PHE A 406 -25.19 15.46 69.72
CA PHE A 406 -25.99 16.57 69.21
C PHE A 406 -26.42 17.53 70.32
N TYR A 407 -26.35 18.82 70.05
CA TYR A 407 -26.68 19.90 70.96
C TYR A 407 -27.53 20.94 70.27
N TYR A 408 -28.30 21.71 71.04
CA TYR A 408 -29.04 22.85 70.50
C TYR A 408 -28.13 24.04 70.16
N GLN A 409 -26.95 24.14 70.78
CA GLN A 409 -25.99 25.23 70.60
C GLN A 409 -24.57 24.70 70.35
N ALA A 410 -23.78 25.47 69.60
CA ALA A 410 -22.39 25.11 69.28
C ALA A 410 -21.46 25.01 70.49
N ASP A 411 -21.75 25.75 71.57
CA ASP A 411 -20.98 25.72 72.82
C ASP A 411 -21.25 24.48 73.69
N ARG A 412 -22.24 23.66 73.28
CA ARG A 412 -22.66 22.39 73.91
C ARG A 412 -23.43 22.56 75.22
N THR A 413 -24.09 23.70 75.40
CA THR A 413 -24.84 24.00 76.63
C THR A 413 -26.01 23.04 76.89
N THR A 414 -26.80 22.70 75.85
CA THR A 414 -27.96 21.80 76.00
C THR A 414 -27.87 20.62 75.04
N LEU A 415 -27.80 19.41 75.62
CA LEU A 415 -27.76 18.15 74.86
C LEU A 415 -29.13 17.84 74.24
N TYR A 416 -29.13 17.43 72.97
CA TYR A 416 -30.30 16.93 72.27
C TYR A 416 -30.28 15.39 72.23
N THR A 417 -31.36 14.76 72.69
CA THR A 417 -31.47 13.30 72.81
C THR A 417 -32.68 12.69 72.11
N THR A 418 -33.63 13.51 71.64
CA THR A 418 -34.87 13.02 71.04
C THR A 418 -34.57 12.39 69.68
N GLY A 419 -34.92 11.11 69.50
CA GLY A 419 -34.62 10.38 68.25
C GLY A 419 -33.13 10.11 68.03
N VAL A 420 -32.29 10.24 69.07
CA VAL A 420 -30.84 9.99 69.01
C VAL A 420 -30.46 8.71 69.75
N THR A 421 -29.66 7.87 69.12
CA THR A 421 -29.01 6.69 69.73
C THR A 421 -27.51 6.96 69.85
N PHE A 422 -26.96 6.81 71.06
CA PHE A 422 -25.53 6.92 71.33
C PHE A 422 -24.96 5.52 71.60
N ASP A 423 -24.34 4.92 70.58
CA ASP A 423 -23.61 3.66 70.70
C ASP A 423 -22.12 3.93 70.96
N ASN A 424 -21.34 2.91 71.33
CA ASN A 424 -19.89 3.04 71.49
C ASN A 424 -19.18 3.32 70.15
N SER A 425 -19.72 2.85 69.03
CA SER A 425 -19.08 2.90 67.70
C SER A 425 -19.75 3.87 66.72
N TYR A 426 -20.87 4.48 67.10
CA TYR A 426 -21.55 5.49 66.30
C TYR A 426 -22.52 6.34 67.13
N THR A 427 -22.90 7.47 66.56
CA THR A 427 -24.04 8.29 66.98
C THR A 427 -25.04 8.34 65.86
N GLU A 428 -26.30 8.02 66.13
CA GLU A 428 -27.35 7.96 65.11
C GLU A 428 -28.52 8.87 65.49
N ILE A 429 -29.07 9.60 64.52
CA ILE A 429 -30.23 10.46 64.70
C ILE A 429 -31.27 10.18 63.62
N THR A 430 -32.53 10.00 64.03
CA THR A 430 -33.67 9.98 63.11
C THR A 430 -34.30 11.36 63.06
N ILE A 431 -34.37 11.93 61.85
CA ILE A 431 -34.92 13.27 61.63
C ILE A 431 -36.42 13.15 61.38
N THR A 432 -37.19 13.89 62.16
CA THR A 432 -38.65 14.01 62.05
C THR A 432 -39.03 15.45 61.74
N ASP A 433 -40.30 15.69 61.40
CA ASP A 433 -40.83 17.04 61.17
C ASP A 433 -40.72 17.96 62.41
N THR A 434 -40.51 17.36 63.59
CA THR A 434 -40.34 18.06 64.87
C THR A 434 -38.90 18.06 65.36
N THR A 435 -37.93 17.61 64.56
CA THR A 435 -36.52 17.80 64.91
C THR A 435 -36.18 19.29 64.79
N PRO A 436 -35.35 19.90 65.64
CA PRO A 436 -34.98 21.31 65.46
C PRO A 436 -34.33 21.57 64.10
N ALA A 437 -34.65 22.70 63.47
CA ALA A 437 -34.18 23.07 62.13
C ALA A 437 -32.63 23.09 62.02
N VAL A 438 -31.96 23.40 63.13
CA VAL A 438 -30.51 23.33 63.28
C VAL A 438 -30.18 22.60 64.57
N LEU A 439 -29.27 21.64 64.49
CA LEU A 439 -28.61 21.02 65.63
C LEU A 439 -27.11 21.06 65.42
N HIS A 440 -26.35 21.11 66.50
CA HIS A 440 -24.89 21.14 66.49
C HIS A 440 -24.33 19.79 66.90
N TYR A 441 -23.67 19.09 65.98
CA TYR A 441 -22.86 17.93 66.36
C TYR A 441 -21.53 18.45 66.92
N GLN A 442 -21.15 18.00 68.12
CA GLN A 442 -19.97 18.46 68.82
C GLN A 442 -19.34 17.35 69.64
N CYS A 443 -18.05 17.49 69.91
CA CYS A 443 -17.36 16.57 70.80
C CYS A 443 -17.79 16.84 72.25
N THR A 444 -18.08 15.80 73.04
CA THR A 444 -18.40 15.98 74.48
C THR A 444 -17.24 16.57 75.27
N ASN A 445 -16.01 16.20 74.91
CA ASN A 445 -14.80 16.54 75.67
C ASN A 445 -14.19 17.86 75.21
N HIS A 446 -14.34 18.21 73.94
CA HIS A 446 -13.60 19.30 73.30
C HIS A 446 -14.55 20.31 72.64
N GLN A 447 -14.36 21.59 72.94
CA GLN A 447 -15.19 22.66 72.39
C GLN A 447 -14.91 22.88 70.89
N LEU A 448 -16.00 23.12 70.15
CA LEU A 448 -15.98 23.58 68.76
C LEU A 448 -15.23 22.64 67.79
N MET A 449 -15.24 21.32 68.03
CA MET A 449 -14.67 20.34 67.10
C MET A 449 -15.60 20.03 65.91
N GLY A 450 -16.90 20.21 66.09
CA GLY A 450 -17.89 19.95 65.05
C GLY A 450 -18.56 21.22 64.55
N ASN A 451 -19.68 21.07 63.86
CA ASN A 451 -20.39 22.16 63.22
C ASN A 451 -21.91 22.02 63.43
N ALA A 452 -22.69 21.85 62.38
CA ALA A 452 -24.14 21.82 62.43
C ALA A 452 -24.72 20.88 61.37
N ILE A 453 -25.87 20.29 61.70
CA ILE A 453 -26.79 19.71 60.74
C ILE A 453 -27.96 20.68 60.52
N ILE A 454 -28.36 20.85 59.26
CA ILE A 454 -29.60 21.54 58.86
C ILE A 454 -30.62 20.47 58.50
N THR A 455 -31.72 20.42 59.22
CA THR A 455 -32.61 19.24 59.21
C THR A 455 -33.79 19.33 58.26
N GLN A 456 -34.01 20.50 57.65
CA GLN A 456 -35.15 20.77 56.76
C GLN A 456 -36.52 20.38 57.35
N SER A 457 -36.61 20.33 58.68
CA SER A 457 -37.85 20.15 59.42
C SER A 457 -38.56 21.50 59.59
N ASN A 458 -39.79 21.47 60.13
CA ASN A 458 -40.51 22.69 60.43
C ASN A 458 -39.75 23.50 61.50
N PRO A 459 -39.61 24.84 61.34
CA PRO A 459 -38.96 25.65 62.36
C PRO A 459 -39.76 25.60 63.66
N ILE A 460 -39.26 24.84 64.64
CA ILE A 460 -39.75 24.92 66.01
C ILE A 460 -39.12 26.18 66.63
N VAL A 461 -39.92 27.23 66.81
CA VAL A 461 -39.48 28.47 67.48
C VAL A 461 -39.37 28.29 69.00
N GLY A 462 -39.92 27.19 69.52
CA GLY A 462 -39.82 26.76 70.91
C GLY A 462 -40.95 25.77 71.21
N ALA A 463 -40.83 24.97 72.27
CA ALA A 463 -41.96 24.18 72.74
C ALA A 463 -43.12 25.12 73.10
N GLY A 464 -44.26 25.01 72.42
CA GLY A 464 -45.46 25.82 72.68
C GLY A 464 -45.60 27.11 71.86
N ILE A 465 -44.67 27.42 70.95
CA ILE A 465 -44.82 28.51 69.97
C ILE A 465 -45.06 27.90 68.60
N THR A 466 -46.25 28.12 68.04
CA THR A 466 -46.55 27.80 66.64
C THR A 466 -46.59 29.10 65.84
N LEU A 467 -45.73 29.23 64.84
CA LEU A 467 -45.85 30.26 63.80
C LEU A 467 -46.83 29.73 62.76
N ASN A 468 -48.07 30.22 62.80
CA ASN A 468 -49.10 29.77 61.88
C ASN A 468 -48.88 30.47 60.54
N ALA A 469 -48.48 29.71 59.52
CA ALA A 469 -48.14 30.22 58.19
C ALA A 469 -49.36 30.76 57.40
N ASP A 470 -50.56 30.65 57.96
CA ASP A 470 -51.84 31.10 57.40
C ASP A 470 -52.16 32.57 57.71
N GLY A 471 -51.24 33.32 58.32
CA GLY A 471 -51.44 34.73 58.66
C GLY A 471 -52.16 34.97 59.98
N GLY A 472 -52.41 33.91 60.78
CA GLY A 472 -53.04 34.01 62.11
C GLY A 472 -52.18 34.59 63.24
N GLY A 473 -50.92 34.96 62.95
CA GLY A 473 -49.99 35.52 63.94
C GLY A 473 -49.23 34.45 64.74
N VAL A 474 -48.74 34.83 65.92
CA VAL A 474 -47.98 33.94 66.81
C VAL A 474 -48.91 33.38 67.88
N HIS A 475 -49.10 32.05 67.89
CA HIS A 475 -49.81 31.37 68.98
C HIS A 475 -48.79 30.85 70.00
N VAL A 476 -48.85 31.38 71.22
CA VAL A 476 -48.01 30.93 72.34
C VAL A 476 -48.90 30.28 73.40
N THR A 477 -48.62 29.01 73.73
CA THR A 477 -49.21 28.34 74.88
C THR A 477 -48.20 28.39 76.03
N GLY A 478 -48.41 29.27 77.02
CA GLY A 478 -47.50 29.42 78.18
C GLY A 478 -47.32 30.86 78.62
N ILE A 479 -46.24 31.12 79.38
CA ILE A 479 -45.87 32.47 79.85
C ILE A 479 -45.17 33.22 78.71
N VAL A 480 -45.68 34.41 78.37
CA VAL A 480 -45.01 35.36 77.48
C VAL A 480 -44.34 36.45 78.32
N THR A 481 -43.01 36.44 78.37
CA THR A 481 -42.22 37.52 78.99
C THR A 481 -41.80 38.51 77.90
N ALA A 482 -42.47 39.64 77.79
CA ALA A 482 -42.14 40.70 76.84
C ALA A 482 -41.72 41.99 77.56
N THR A 483 -40.76 42.73 76.99
CA THR A 483 -40.37 44.06 77.51
C THR A 483 -41.40 45.14 77.15
N THR A 484 -42.06 44.99 76.00
CA THR A 484 -43.16 45.83 75.54
C THR A 484 -44.11 44.98 74.68
N PHE A 485 -45.41 45.28 74.75
CA PHE A 485 -46.38 44.89 73.73
C PHE A 485 -46.72 46.17 72.94
N SER A 486 -46.72 46.10 71.61
CA SER A 486 -47.05 47.25 70.75
C SER A 486 -48.36 46.98 70.02
N GLY A 487 -49.30 47.92 70.08
CA GLY A 487 -50.66 47.79 69.54
C GLY A 487 -51.70 47.40 70.59
N ASN A 488 -52.93 47.17 70.13
CA ASN A 488 -54.05 46.81 71.01
C ASN A 488 -53.91 45.37 71.50
N LEU A 489 -53.98 45.16 72.82
CA LEU A 489 -54.19 43.83 73.39
C LEU A 489 -55.69 43.55 73.43
N THR A 490 -56.17 42.69 72.53
CA THR A 490 -57.59 42.30 72.45
C THR A 490 -57.82 40.91 73.04
N GLY A 491 -58.93 40.69 73.75
CA GLY A 491 -59.29 39.41 74.35
C GLY A 491 -59.40 39.46 75.88
N ASN A 492 -59.59 38.29 76.52
CA ASN A 492 -59.67 38.19 77.97
C ASN A 492 -58.27 38.17 78.58
N VAL A 493 -57.85 39.30 79.15
CA VAL A 493 -56.65 39.38 79.99
C VAL A 493 -57.07 39.04 81.43
N THR A 494 -56.70 37.86 81.92
CA THR A 494 -56.97 37.43 83.30
C THR A 494 -55.68 37.49 84.13
N GLY A 495 -55.70 38.18 85.28
CA GLY A 495 -54.55 38.32 86.20
C GLY A 495 -54.33 39.76 86.67
N ASP A 496 -53.31 39.98 87.51
CA ASP A 496 -52.93 41.33 87.99
C ASP A 496 -52.16 42.08 86.90
N VAL A 497 -52.64 43.27 86.52
CA VAL A 497 -51.94 44.21 85.63
C VAL A 497 -51.25 45.26 86.49
N ASN A 498 -49.95 45.12 86.73
CA ASN A 498 -49.18 46.03 87.59
C ASN A 498 -48.50 47.14 86.76
N ALA A 499 -48.67 48.40 87.15
CA ALA A 499 -48.04 49.58 86.52
C ALA A 499 -48.39 49.87 85.04
N ALA A 500 -49.64 49.64 84.62
CA ALA A 500 -50.11 50.08 83.31
C ALA A 500 -50.16 51.62 83.22
N THR A 501 -49.52 52.19 82.19
CA THR A 501 -49.77 53.56 81.73
C THR A 501 -50.79 53.48 80.62
N PHE A 502 -52.02 53.94 80.88
CA PHE A 502 -53.05 54.03 79.86
C PHE A 502 -52.90 55.35 79.12
N ASP A 503 -52.63 55.33 77.82
CA ASP A 503 -52.67 56.53 76.99
C ASP A 503 -54.13 56.99 76.86
N SER A 504 -54.45 58.12 77.47
CA SER A 504 -55.79 58.71 77.41
C SER A 504 -55.88 59.67 76.22
N GLY A 505 -55.98 59.12 75.02
CA GLY A 505 -56.57 59.86 73.91
C GLY A 505 -57.99 60.34 74.26
N VAL A 506 -58.56 61.22 73.43
CA VAL A 506 -59.89 61.88 73.61
C VAL A 506 -61.10 60.96 73.90
N GLY A 507 -60.92 59.63 73.90
CA GLY A 507 -61.94 58.64 74.28
C GLY A 507 -61.88 58.12 75.72
N GLY A 508 -60.81 58.38 76.50
CA GLY A 508 -60.66 57.86 77.87
C GLY A 508 -60.54 56.33 77.98
N VAL A 509 -60.22 55.83 79.17
CA VAL A 509 -60.20 54.38 79.48
C VAL A 509 -61.61 53.94 79.88
N VAL A 510 -62.26 53.11 79.08
CA VAL A 510 -63.57 52.55 79.41
C VAL A 510 -63.40 51.19 80.08
N VAL A 511 -63.56 51.16 81.41
CA VAL A 511 -63.63 49.91 82.18
C VAL A 511 -65.10 49.55 82.38
N THR A 512 -65.54 48.40 81.86
CA THR A 512 -66.90 47.89 82.08
C THR A 512 -66.86 46.76 83.11
N GLY A 513 -67.39 47.00 84.31
CA GLY A 513 -67.40 46.04 85.43
C GLY A 513 -67.15 46.65 86.82
N VAL A 514 -67.13 45.83 87.86
CA VAL A 514 -66.81 46.25 89.24
C VAL A 514 -65.32 46.53 89.33
N THR A 515 -64.95 47.80 89.51
CA THR A 515 -63.57 48.22 89.73
C THR A 515 -63.38 48.54 91.20
N THR A 516 -62.44 47.89 91.88
CA THR A 516 -62.02 48.25 93.24
C THR A 516 -60.73 49.06 93.16
N THR A 517 -60.83 50.39 93.13
CA THR A 517 -59.64 51.28 93.16
C THR A 517 -59.39 51.76 94.58
N THR A 518 -58.15 51.68 95.08
CA THR A 518 -57.79 52.25 96.38
C THR A 518 -57.48 53.75 96.32
N SER A 519 -57.19 54.30 95.13
CA SER A 519 -57.03 55.74 94.90
C SER A 519 -57.16 56.07 93.42
N ILE A 520 -57.93 57.11 93.06
CA ILE A 520 -57.95 57.73 91.72
C ILE A 520 -57.30 59.10 91.88
N ASN A 521 -56.22 59.37 91.13
CA ASN A 521 -55.60 60.68 91.09
C ASN A 521 -55.81 61.30 89.70
N SER A 522 -56.74 62.25 89.63
CA SER A 522 -57.13 62.95 88.40
C SER A 522 -56.52 64.35 88.44
N THR A 523 -55.33 64.52 87.88
CA THR A 523 -54.70 65.85 87.81
C THR A 523 -54.99 66.60 86.51
N ASP A 524 -55.55 65.95 85.47
CA ASP A 524 -55.72 66.57 84.13
C ASP A 524 -57.06 66.22 83.44
N TYR A 525 -58.19 66.25 84.16
CA TYR A 525 -59.52 66.03 83.56
C TYR A 525 -60.48 67.20 83.84
N GLU A 526 -60.83 67.97 82.81
CA GLU A 526 -61.85 69.06 82.81
C GLU A 526 -63.24 68.51 82.36
N GLY A 527 -63.62 67.32 82.84
CA GLY A 527 -64.86 66.64 82.47
C GLY A 527 -65.53 65.93 83.65
N ASN A 528 -66.85 66.00 83.74
CA ASN A 528 -67.66 65.54 84.87
C ASN A 528 -67.36 64.07 85.26
N PHE A 529 -66.99 63.85 86.51
CA PHE A 529 -67.01 62.52 87.14
C PHE A 529 -68.45 62.21 87.56
N GLU A 530 -69.22 61.58 86.68
CA GLU A 530 -70.55 61.07 87.04
C GLU A 530 -70.39 59.75 87.80
N LEU A 531 -70.42 59.85 89.14
CA LEU A 531 -70.59 58.70 90.01
C LEU A 531 -72.10 58.43 90.16
N ASP A 532 -72.62 57.52 89.34
CA ASP A 532 -73.99 57.02 89.51
C ASP A 532 -74.04 56.12 90.76
N VAL A 533 -74.19 56.74 91.93
CA VAL A 533 -74.43 56.01 93.17
C VAL A 533 -75.89 55.58 93.19
N PHE A 534 -76.16 54.34 92.82
CA PHE A 534 -77.41 53.67 93.18
C PHE A 534 -77.40 53.40 94.69
N LEU A 535 -77.91 54.35 95.49
CA LEU A 535 -78.31 54.07 96.86
C LEU A 535 -79.57 53.20 96.82
N PHE A 536 -79.41 51.89 96.99
CA PHE A 536 -80.52 51.04 97.42
C PHE A 536 -80.81 51.34 98.88
N GLY A 537 -81.95 51.98 99.15
CA GLY A 537 -82.54 52.10 100.49
C GLY A 537 -83.23 50.82 100.92
#